data_AF-A0A7K5KMQ0-F1
#
_entry.id   AF-A0A7K5KMQ0-F1
#
_cell.length_a   1.000
_cell.length_b   1.000
_cell.length_c   1.000
_cell.angle_alpha   90.00
_cell.angle_beta   90.00
_cell.angle_gamma   90.00
#
_symmetry.space_group_name_H-M   'P 1'
#
loop_
_entity.id
_entity.type
_entity.pdbx_description
1 polymer ?
#
loop_
_entity_poly.entity_id
_entity_poly.type
_entity_poly.pdbx_seq_one_letter_code
_entity_poly.pdbx_strand_id
1 'polypeptide(L)'
;MTDGYDPALRRLALALAPPELHARPGVYVGVGGPNYETWAECRLLRRLGADAVGMSTVSEAAAARHCGLRVLGLSLITNSAPGDEDE
;
A
#
# COMPACT_ATOMS: atom_id res chain seq x y z
N MET A 1 1.00 -8.33 -14.14
CA MET A 1 1.54 -7.37 -13.15
C MET A 1 2.30 -8.04 -11.99
N THR A 2 2.90 -9.22 -12.20
CA THR A 2 3.59 -10.00 -11.14
C THR A 2 4.68 -9.20 -10.43
N ASP A 3 5.46 -8.41 -11.16
CA ASP A 3 6.43 -7.45 -10.61
C ASP A 3 5.97 -6.00 -10.82
N GLY A 4 4.77 -5.69 -10.34
CA GLY A 4 4.18 -4.35 -10.41
C GLY A 4 4.98 -3.30 -9.62
N TYR A 5 5.58 -3.73 -8.51
CA TYR A 5 6.48 -2.94 -7.67
C TYR A 5 7.82 -3.67 -7.58
N ASP A 6 8.91 -2.97 -7.84
CA ASP A 6 10.24 -3.57 -8.01
C ASP A 6 10.78 -4.13 -6.66
N PRO A 7 11.04 -5.45 -6.55
CA PRO A 7 11.52 -6.05 -5.31
C PRO A 7 12.92 -5.58 -4.88
N ALA A 8 13.78 -5.17 -5.81
CA ALA A 8 15.10 -4.64 -5.48
C ALA A 8 15.00 -3.22 -4.90
N LEU A 9 14.12 -2.36 -5.45
CA LEU A 9 13.86 -1.05 -4.86
C LEU A 9 13.26 -1.16 -3.46
N ARG A 10 12.32 -2.09 -3.25
CA ARG A 10 11.75 -2.35 -1.91
C ARG A 10 12.81 -2.78 -0.90
N ARG A 11 13.68 -3.72 -1.27
CA ARG A 11 14.80 -4.17 -0.41
C ARG A 11 15.74 -3.02 -0.07
N LEU A 12 16.08 -2.19 -1.05
CA LEU A 12 16.92 -1.01 -0.84
C LEU A 12 16.25 -0.01 0.12
N ALA A 13 14.96 0.28 -0.08
CA ALA A 13 14.22 1.19 0.78
C ALA A 13 14.16 0.70 2.25
N LEU A 14 13.92 -0.60 2.46
CA LEU A 14 13.92 -1.19 3.80
C LEU A 14 15.31 -1.19 4.44
N ALA A 15 16.38 -1.39 3.66
CA ALA A 15 17.76 -1.33 4.17
C ALA A 15 18.20 0.09 4.54
N LEU A 16 17.61 1.11 3.93
CA LEU A 16 17.86 2.53 4.21
C LEU A 16 16.92 3.12 5.28
N ALA A 17 15.87 2.39 5.66
CA ALA A 17 14.93 2.86 6.67
C ALA A 17 15.64 2.95 8.03
N PRO A 18 15.47 4.08 8.76
CA PRO A 18 16.05 4.20 10.10
C PRO A 18 15.38 3.20 11.05
N PRO A 19 16.11 2.67 12.04
CA PRO A 19 15.61 1.62 12.92
C PRO A 19 14.40 2.05 13.77
N GLU A 20 14.20 3.35 13.97
CA GLU A 20 13.04 3.91 14.69
C GLU A 20 11.77 3.95 13.82
N LEU A 21 11.90 3.82 12.50
CA LEU A 21 10.77 3.80 11.59
C LEU A 21 10.24 2.37 11.46
N HIS A 22 8.98 2.17 11.82
CA HIS A 22 8.24 0.92 11.60
C HIS A 22 7.88 0.74 10.11
N ALA A 23 8.90 0.57 9.27
CA ALA A 23 8.74 0.30 7.84
C ALA A 23 8.49 -1.20 7.63
N ARG A 24 7.33 -1.54 7.07
CA ARG A 24 6.97 -2.92 6.72
C ARG A 24 6.45 -3.01 5.28
N PRO A 25 6.76 -4.08 4.55
CA PRO A 25 6.10 -4.37 3.27
C PRO A 25 4.64 -4.73 3.50
N GLY A 26 3.78 -4.46 2.52
CA GLY A 26 2.37 -4.82 2.57
C GLY A 26 1.66 -4.69 1.22
N VAL A 27 0.39 -5.08 1.20
CA VAL A 27 -0.54 -4.99 0.07
C VAL A 27 -1.38 -3.72 0.19
N TYR A 28 -1.21 -2.83 -0.78
CA TYR A 28 -2.05 -1.63 -0.92
C TYR A 28 -3.21 -1.91 -1.86
N VAL A 29 -4.43 -1.57 -1.45
CA VAL A 29 -5.62 -1.60 -2.29
C VAL A 29 -6.01 -0.16 -2.67
N GLY A 30 -6.09 0.10 -3.97
CA GLY A 30 -6.61 1.35 -4.51
C GLY A 30 -8.12 1.27 -4.71
N VAL A 31 -8.88 2.21 -4.13
CA VAL A 31 -10.31 2.40 -4.35
C VAL A 31 -10.59 3.73 -5.06
N GLY A 32 -11.81 3.94 -5.54
CA GLY A 32 -12.15 5.15 -6.32
C GLY A 32 -12.29 6.44 -5.51
N GLY A 33 -12.65 6.37 -4.23
CA GLY A 33 -13.03 7.56 -3.46
C GLY A 33 -14.27 8.28 -4.02
N PRO A 34 -14.53 9.54 -3.65
CA PRO A 34 -13.80 10.36 -2.68
C PRO A 34 -14.22 10.11 -1.22
N ASN A 35 -15.25 9.29 -1.01
CA ASN A 35 -15.67 8.89 0.33
C ASN A 35 -14.66 7.88 0.89
N TYR A 36 -14.34 8.02 2.17
CA TYR A 36 -13.62 6.96 2.90
C TYR A 36 -14.42 5.67 2.94
N GLU A 37 -13.69 4.58 3.11
CA GLU A 37 -14.24 3.25 3.22
C GLU A 37 -15.11 3.14 4.48
N THR A 38 -16.25 2.48 4.33
CA THR A 38 -17.08 2.09 5.45
C THR A 38 -16.40 1.01 6.28
N TRP A 39 -16.82 0.85 7.53
CA TRP A 39 -16.36 -0.21 8.42
C TRP A 39 -16.50 -1.61 7.81
N ALA A 40 -17.57 -1.84 7.04
CA ALA A 40 -17.79 -3.12 6.35
C ALA A 40 -16.78 -3.34 5.22
N GLU A 41 -16.45 -2.30 4.45
CA GLU A 41 -15.46 -2.34 3.39
C GLU A 41 -14.05 -2.55 3.97
N CYS A 42 -13.66 -1.84 5.03
CA CYS A 42 -12.37 -2.08 5.69
C CYS A 42 -12.20 -3.55 6.13
N ARG A 43 -13.23 -4.14 6.76
CA ARG A 43 -13.20 -5.56 7.17
C ARG A 43 -13.13 -6.51 5.97
N LEU A 44 -13.85 -6.20 4.90
CA LEU A 44 -13.80 -6.96 3.66
C LEU A 44 -12.38 -6.93 3.08
N LEU A 45 -11.79 -5.74 2.92
CA LEU A 45 -10.46 -5.55 2.35
C LEU A 45 -9.39 -6.26 3.19
N ARG A 46 -9.47 -6.18 4.51
CA ARG A 46 -8.57 -6.91 5.41
C ARG A 46 -8.67 -8.43 5.23
N ARG A 47 -9.89 -8.98 5.09
CA ARG A 47 -10.10 -10.41 4.78
C ARG A 47 -9.56 -10.82 3.40
N LEU A 48 -9.46 -9.88 2.46
CA LEU A 48 -8.83 -10.07 1.16
C LEU A 48 -7.30 -9.90 1.18
N GLY A 49 -6.73 -9.58 2.35
CA GLY A 49 -5.29 -9.46 2.54
C GLY A 49 -4.73 -8.06 2.29
N ALA A 50 -5.55 -7.01 2.37
CA ALA A 50 -5.06 -5.63 2.32
C ALA A 50 -4.39 -5.22 3.64
N ASP A 51 -3.21 -4.60 3.54
CA ASP A 51 -2.50 -3.97 4.67
C ASP A 51 -2.72 -2.46 4.72
N ALA A 52 -3.08 -1.85 3.59
CA ALA A 52 -3.42 -0.43 3.46
C ALA A 52 -4.46 -0.22 2.36
N VAL A 53 -5.28 0.82 2.50
CA VAL A 53 -6.24 1.26 1.50
C VAL A 53 -6.07 2.75 1.22
N GLY A 54 -6.28 3.17 -0.02
CA GLY A 54 -6.30 4.58 -0.40
C GLY A 54 -6.83 4.78 -1.81
N MET A 55 -6.79 6.02 -2.29
CA MET A 55 -7.56 6.45 -3.47
C MET A 55 -6.69 6.82 -4.69
N SER A 56 -5.38 6.56 -4.64
CA SER A 56 -4.46 6.83 -5.76
C SER A 56 -3.44 5.70 -5.98
N THR A 57 -2.35 5.99 -6.70
CA THR A 57 -1.11 5.20 -6.81
C THR A 57 -1.21 3.97 -7.70
N VAL A 58 -2.32 3.22 -7.66
CA VAL A 58 -2.47 1.99 -8.47
C VAL A 58 -2.45 2.32 -9.97
N SER A 59 -3.16 3.36 -10.40
CA SER A 59 -3.24 3.76 -11.81
C SER A 59 -1.89 4.25 -12.34
N GLU A 60 -1.19 5.06 -11.55
CA GLU A 60 0.14 5.60 -11.87
C GLU A 60 1.18 4.48 -11.92
N ALA A 61 1.14 3.55 -10.96
CA ALA A 61 2.01 2.37 -10.96
C ALA A 61 1.76 1.50 -12.21
N ALA A 62 0.51 1.24 -12.55
CA ALA A 62 0.16 0.46 -13.74
C ALA A 62 0.68 1.13 -15.03
N ALA A 63 0.46 2.45 -15.18
CA ALA A 63 0.95 3.22 -16.33
C ALA A 63 2.49 3.23 -16.40
N ALA A 64 3.17 3.45 -15.28
CA ALA A 64 4.64 3.42 -15.22
C ALA A 64 5.19 2.06 -15.63
N ARG A 65 4.59 0.96 -15.16
CA ARG A 65 4.99 -0.40 -15.56
C ARG A 65 4.70 -0.70 -17.02
N HIS A 66 3.59 -0.20 -17.56
CA HIS A 66 3.30 -0.30 -18.99
C HIS A 66 4.41 0.36 -19.83
N CYS A 67 4.94 1.49 -19.37
CA CYS A 67 6.08 2.18 -19.98
C CYS A 67 7.45 1.57 -19.67
N GLY A 68 7.52 0.41 -19.01
CA GLY A 68 8.78 -0.26 -18.67
C GLY A 68 9.56 0.37 -17.51
N LEU A 69 8.97 1.32 -16.78
CA LEU A 69 9.63 1.96 -15.64
C LEU A 69 9.63 1.03 -14.42
N ARG A 70 10.63 1.21 -13.54
CA ARG A 70 10.70 0.57 -12.23
C ARG A 70 9.91 1.41 -11.22
N VAL A 71 9.15 0.77 -10.34
CA VAL A 71 8.24 1.46 -9.41
C VAL A 71 8.56 1.06 -7.97
N LEU A 72 8.67 2.06 -7.09
CA LEU A 72 8.66 1.90 -5.63
C LEU A 72 7.40 2.62 -5.10
N GLY A 73 6.59 1.92 -4.32
CA GLY A 73 5.44 2.49 -3.63
C GLY A 73 5.70 2.57 -2.13
N LEU A 74 5.42 3.73 -1.53
CA LEU A 74 5.49 3.95 -0.08
C LEU A 74 4.18 4.61 0.35
N SER A 75 3.54 4.04 1.37
CA SER A 75 2.31 4.59 1.96
C SER A 75 2.60 5.01 3.39
N LEU A 76 2.35 6.29 3.69
CA LEU A 76 2.32 6.77 5.07
C LEU A 76 0.94 6.50 5.64
N ILE A 77 0.86 5.66 6.67
CA ILE A 77 -0.40 5.34 7.33
C ILE A 77 -0.78 6.52 8.24
N THR A 78 -1.85 7.23 7.86
CA THR A 78 -2.34 8.42 8.57
C THR A 78 -3.42 8.11 9.61
N ASN A 79 -4.05 6.95 9.50
CA ASN A 79 -5.10 6.48 10.41
C ASN A 79 -5.19 4.95 10.34
N SER A 80 -5.65 4.35 11.43
CA SER A 80 -5.97 2.93 11.48
C SER A 80 -7.42 2.71 11.05
N ALA A 81 -7.68 1.57 10.42
CA ALA A 81 -9.06 1.13 10.28
C ALA A 81 -9.57 0.73 11.69
N PRO A 82 -10.85 0.91 11.99
CA PRO A 82 -11.61 -0.32 11.82
C PRO A 82 -11.62 -1.39 12.91
N GLY A 83 -11.08 -1.19 14.12
CA GLY A 83 -10.81 -2.31 15.03
C GLY A 83 -9.40 -2.89 14.88
N ASP A 84 -8.49 -2.09 14.33
CA ASP A 84 -7.04 -2.22 14.45
C ASP A 84 -6.48 -1.40 15.63
N GLU A 85 -7.36 -0.81 16.45
CA GLU A 85 -7.03 -0.26 17.75
C GLU A 85 -6.94 -1.45 18.72
N ASP A 86 -5.73 -1.70 19.22
CA ASP A 86 -5.33 -2.82 20.10
C ASP A 86 -4.97 -4.15 19.40
N GLU A 87 -3.76 -4.17 18.82
CA GLU A 87 -2.82 -5.30 18.94
C GLU A 87 -1.41 -4.79 19.26
#